data_AF-A0A5P8NCR3-F1
#
_entry.id   AF-A0A5P8NCR3-F1
#
_cell.length_a   1.000
_cell.length_b   1.000
_cell.length_c   1.000
_cell.angle_alpha   90.00
_cell.angle_beta   90.00
_cell.angle_gamma   90.00
#
_symmetry.space_group_name_H-M   'P 1'
#
loop_
_entity.id
_entity.type
_entity.pdbx_description
1 polymer ?
#
loop_
_entity_poly.entity_id
_entity_poly.type
_entity_poly.pdbx_seq_one_letter_code
_entity_poly.pdbx_strand_id
1 'polypeptide(L)' 'MAKGKRTYVAYYSTETGNMVHTTNIQKKNYEAGVKGPTLRKYNKVTRKHEVLKMKEIKKG' A
#
# COMPACT_ATOMS: atom_id res chain seq x y z
N MET A 1 2.67 -26.04 -1.34
CA MET A 1 2.48 -24.60 -1.65
C MET A 1 2.90 -23.76 -0.44
N ALA A 2 4.17 -23.34 -0.38
CA ALA A 2 4.63 -22.47 0.70
C ALA A 2 3.88 -21.12 0.59
N LYS A 3 2.98 -20.83 1.56
CA LYS A 3 2.37 -19.52 1.75
C LYS A 3 3.51 -18.53 2.06
N GLY A 4 4.16 -18.01 1.02
CA GLY A 4 5.29 -17.10 1.18
C GLY A 4 4.88 -15.94 2.08
N LYS A 5 5.74 -15.61 3.06
CA LYS A 5 5.53 -14.59 4.09
C LYS A 5 4.89 -13.34 3.44
N ARG A 6 3.60 -13.13 3.70
CA ARG A 6 2.83 -11.97 3.22
C ARG A 6 3.15 -10.79 4.15
N THR A 7 3.54 -9.66 3.57
CA THR A 7 3.75 -8.41 4.29
C THR A 7 2.45 -7.60 4.25
N TYR A 8 2.08 -7.00 5.38
CA TYR A 8 0.97 -6.05 5.44
C TYR A 8 1.49 -4.69 4.99
N VAL A 9 0.76 -4.04 4.08
CA VAL A 9 1.10 -2.71 3.59
C VAL A 9 -0.12 -1.80 3.68
N ALA A 10 0.14 -0.54 3.99
CA ALA A 10 -0.83 0.53 3.99
C ALA A 10 -0.49 1.54 2.89
N TYR A 11 -1.52 2.05 2.24
CA TYR A 11 -1.45 3.07 1.21
C TYR A 11 -2.00 4.38 1.75
N TYR A 12 -1.16 5.40 1.72
CA TYR A 12 -1.46 6.72 2.24
C TYR A 12 -1.60 7.74 1.11
N SER A 13 -2.53 8.69 1.27
CA SER A 13 -2.58 9.86 0.39
C SER A 13 -1.34 10.72 0.59
N THR A 14 -0.75 11.17 -0.51
CA THR A 14 0.35 12.15 -0.47
C THR A 14 -0.13 13.55 -0.15
N GLU A 15 -1.41 13.85 -0.37
CA GLU A 15 -1.99 15.17 -0.15
C GLU A 15 -2.44 15.34 1.30
N THR A 16 -3.24 14.41 1.81
CA THR A 16 -3.87 14.51 3.13
C THR A 16 -3.20 13.66 4.20
N GLY A 17 -2.24 12.79 3.84
CA GLY A 17 -1.54 11.91 4.78
C GLY A 17 -2.41 10.81 5.41
N ASN A 18 -3.71 10.73 5.08
CA ASN A 18 -4.61 9.72 5.60
C ASN A 18 -4.36 8.36 4.95
N MET A 19 -4.63 7.29 5.71
CA MET A 19 -4.61 5.92 5.21
C MET A 19 -5.87 5.67 4.38
N VAL A 20 -5.69 5.34 3.10
CA VAL A 20 -6.81 5.14 2.16
C VAL A 20 -7.10 3.65 1.96
N HIS A 21 -6.07 2.80 2.03
CA HIS A 21 -6.23 1.36 1.79
C HIS A 21 -5.17 0.53 2.51
N THR A 22 -5.53 -0.66 2.95
CA THR A 22 -4.62 -1.66 3.52
C THR A 22 -4.76 -2.98 2.77
N THR A 23 -3.64 -3.64 2.50
CA THR A 23 -3.64 -4.91 1.80
C THR A 23 -2.41 -5.74 2.16
N ASN A 24 -2.43 -7.00 1.77
CA ASN A 24 -1.34 -7.94 2.01
C ASN A 24 -0.68 -8.27 0.68
N ILE A 25 0.63 -8.04 0.59
CA ILE A 25 1.41 -8.31 -0.62
C ILE A 25 2.46 -9.38 -0.30
N GLN A 26 2.68 -10.29 -1.24
CA GLN A 26 3.74 -11.28 -1.11
C GLN A 26 5.09 -10.61 -1.39
N LYS A 27 6.03 -10.67 -0.43
CA LYS A 27 7.31 -9.95 -0.51
C LYS A 27 8.16 -10.25 -1.74
N LYS A 28 8.04 -11.47 -2.27
CA LYS A 28 8.74 -11.88 -3.51
C LYS A 28 8.23 -11.18 -4.78
N ASN A 29 7.03 -10.58 -4.74
CA ASN A 29 6.40 -9.96 -5.91
C ASN A 29 6.62 -8.44 -5.95
N TYR A 30 7.26 -7.84 -4.94
CA TYR A 30 7.73 -6.46 -4.98
C TYR A 30 9.23 -6.47 -4.66
N GLU A 31 10.07 -6.20 -5.65
CA GLU A 31 11.52 -6.13 -5.44
C GLU A 31 11.87 -5.05 -4.41
N ALA A 32 12.79 -5.37 -3.51
CA ALA A 32 13.32 -4.40 -2.56
C ALA A 32 14.12 -3.34 -3.32
N GLY A 33 13.57 -2.13 -3.46
CA GLY A 33 14.20 -1.01 -4.18
C GLY A 33 13.34 -0.48 -5.33
N VAL A 34 12.39 -1.27 -5.83
CA VAL A 34 11.34 -0.76 -6.72
C VAL A 34 10.30 -0.09 -5.85
N LYS A 35 10.08 1.22 -6.04
CA LYS A 35 9.00 1.98 -5.39
C LYS A 35 7.75 1.09 -5.42
N GLY A 36 7.27 0.65 -4.25
CA GLY A 36 6.16 -0.32 -4.16
C GLY A 36 5.00 0.09 -5.07
N PRO A 37 4.22 -0.88 -5.59
CA PRO A 37 3.26 -0.63 -6.66
C PRO A 37 2.41 0.60 -6.37
N THR A 38 2.52 1.62 -7.23
CA THR A 38 1.76 2.86 -7.10
C THR A 38 0.29 2.54 -7.32
N LEU A 39 -0.50 2.61 -6.25
CA LEU A 39 -1.92 2.26 -6.29
C LEU A 39 -2.75 3.52 -6.46
N ARG A 40 -3.56 3.59 -7.52
CA ARG A 40 -4.54 4.66 -7.70
C ARG A 40 -5.89 4.22 -7.12
N LYS A 41 -6.36 4.90 -6.07
CA LYS A 41 -7.63 4.58 -5.39
C LYS A 41 -8.40 5.86 -5.05
N TYR A 42 -9.72 5.70 -4.93
CA TYR A 42 -10.59 6.77 -4.47
C TYR A 42 -10.33 7.07 -2.99
N ASN A 43 -10.01 8.34 -2.69
CA ASN A 43 -9.91 8.84 -1.34
C ASN A 43 -11.23 9.52 -0.96
N LYS A 44 -11.87 9.04 0.11
CA LYS A 44 -13.16 9.56 0.56
C LYS A 44 -13.07 10.99 1.13
N VAL A 45 -11.89 11.41 1.59
CA VAL A 45 -11.67 12.73 2.18
C VAL A 45 -11.63 13.79 1.08
N THR A 46 -10.81 13.57 0.05
CA THR A 46 -10.62 14.49 -1.07
C THR A 46 -11.59 14.28 -2.23
N ARG A 47 -12.37 13.19 -2.18
CA ARG A 47 -13.38 12.80 -3.18
C ARG A 47 -12.85 12.62 -4.59
N LYS A 48 -11.60 12.18 -4.73
CA LYS A 48 -10.95 11.94 -6.03
C LYS A 48 -10.07 10.69 -6.02
N HIS A 49 -9.69 10.23 -7.21
CA HIS A 49 -8.75 9.12 -7.37
C HIS A 49 -7.30 9.61 -7.38
N GLU A 50 -6.54 9.20 -6.38
CA GLU A 50 -5.18 9.68 -6.12
C GLU A 50 -4.17 8.53 -6.23
N VAL A 51 -2.93 8.86 -6.62
CA VAL A 51 -1.81 7.92 -6.53
C VAL A 51 -1.34 7.88 -5.09
N LEU A 52 -1.41 6.70 -4.47
CA LEU A 52 -1.10 6.52 -3.07
C LEU A 52 0.32 6.01 -2.86
N LYS A 53 0.92 6.42 -1.74
CA LYS A 53 2.25 5.97 -1.32
C LYS A 53 2.14 4.74 -0.42
N MET A 54 2.82 3.67 -0.78
CA MET A 54 2.90 2.45 0.01
C MET A 54 3.83 2.64 1.22
N LYS A 55 3.44 2.08 2.36
CA LYS A 55 4.27 1.93 3.56
C LYS A 55 4.04 0.56 4.17
N GLU A 56 5.12 -0.15 4.49
CA GLU A 56 5.03 -1.41 5.22
C GLU A 56 4.52 -1.16 6.64
N ILE A 57 3.60 -1.99 7.11
CA ILE A 57 3.06 -1.93 8.46
C ILE A 57 3.31 -3.26 9.17
N LYS A 58 3.69 -3.20 10.44
CA LYS A 58 3.67 -4.39 11.30
C LYS A 58 2.22 -4.69 11.62
N LYS A 59 1.79 -5.93 11.36
CA LYS A 59 0.53 -6.40 11.94
C LYS A 59 0.77 -6.51 13.44
N GLY A 60 0.02 -5.74 14.22
CA GLY A 60 -0.10 -5.97 15.66
C GLY A 60 -0.71 -7.34 15.93
#